data_AF-A0A1W2D4J4-F1
#
_entry.id   AF-A0A1W2D4J4-F1
#
_cell.length_a   1.000
_cell.length_b   1.000
_cell.length_c   1.000
_cell.angle_alpha   90.00
_cell.angle_beta   90.00
_cell.angle_gamma   90.00
#
_symmetry.space_group_name_H-M   'P 1'
#
loop_
_entity.id
_entity.type
_entity.pdbx_description
1 polymer ?
#
loop_
_entity_poly.entity_id
_entity_poly.type
_entity_poly.pdbx_seq_one_letter_code
_entity_poly.pdbx_strand_id
1 'polypeptide(L)'
;MFDRRAIMQDAWARYRIERAGFSKFSQAAFRRCLLQAWEKAKFRARYANQSPVLGGPVDHRTDAQRQMDERIDALKYLSARYDIAAMERSIRAEYARAA
;
A
#
# COMPACT_ATOMS: atom_id res chain seq x y z
N MET A 1 20.62 -0.01 -16.32
CA MET A 1 20.57 1.14 -17.26
C MET A 1 19.13 1.62 -17.35
N PHE A 2 18.86 2.93 -17.28
CA PHE A 2 17.48 3.44 -17.36
C PHE A 2 16.97 3.40 -18.80
N ASP A 3 15.78 2.82 -19.00
CA ASP A 3 15.10 2.85 -20.29
C ASP A 3 14.51 4.26 -20.53
N ARG A 4 15.25 5.07 -21.29
CA ARG A 4 14.86 6.43 -21.64
C ARG A 4 13.57 6.48 -22.47
N ARG A 5 13.32 5.45 -23.30
CA ARG A 5 12.12 5.39 -24.16
C ARG A 5 10.89 5.19 -23.29
N ALA A 6 10.94 4.26 -22.34
CA ALA A 6 9.85 4.02 -21.40
C ALA A 6 9.52 5.26 -20.55
N ILE A 7 10.55 6.00 -20.12
CA ILE A 7 10.37 7.24 -19.35
C ILE A 7 9.66 8.31 -20.19
N MET A 8 10.08 8.49 -21.45
CA MET A 8 9.44 9.44 -22.36
C MET A 8 7.99 9.07 -22.67
N GLN A 9 7.69 7.77 -22.81
CA GLN A 9 6.32 7.29 -23.00
C GLN A 9 5.42 7.55 -21.78
N ASP A 10 5.89 7.26 -20.56
CA ASP A 10 5.13 7.54 -19.31
C ASP A 10 4.89 9.05 -19.13
N ALA A 11 5.90 9.88 -19.41
CA ALA A 11 5.78 11.32 -19.38
C ALA A 11 4.73 11.85 -20.36
N TRP A 12 4.76 11.34 -21.61
CA TRP A 12 3.80 11.74 -22.64
C TRP A 12 2.38 11.27 -22.35
N ALA A 13 2.21 10.05 -21.84
CA ALA A 13 0.91 9.51 -21.46
C ALA A 13 0.25 10.35 -20.36
N ARG A 14 1.00 10.65 -19.28
CA ARG A 14 0.51 11.52 -18.18
C ARG A 14 0.17 12.91 -18.66
N TYR A 15 1.05 13.48 -19.49
CA TYR A 15 0.82 14.78 -20.07
C TYR A 15 -0.50 14.81 -20.86
N ARG A 16 -0.81 13.78 -21.65
CA ARG A 16 -2.09 13.70 -22.38
C ARG A 16 -3.30 13.60 -21.46
N ILE A 17 -3.18 12.94 -20.31
CA ILE A 17 -4.26 12.82 -19.32
C ILE A 17 -4.50 14.17 -18.63
N GLU A 18 -3.45 14.80 -18.09
CA GLU A 18 -3.53 16.12 -17.44
C GLU A 18 -4.03 17.21 -18.39
N ARG A 19 -3.78 17.02 -19.69
CA ARG A 19 -4.07 18.01 -20.73
C ARG A 19 -5.30 17.67 -21.56
N ALA A 20 -6.07 16.64 -21.17
CA ALA A 20 -7.36 16.30 -21.78
C ALA A 20 -8.32 17.50 -21.60
N GLY A 21 -8.42 18.34 -22.63
CA GLY A 21 -9.24 19.56 -22.64
C GLY A 21 -8.50 20.86 -22.97
N PHE A 22 -7.17 20.88 -23.09
CA PHE A 22 -6.41 22.09 -23.42
C PHE A 22 -5.81 22.03 -24.83
N SER A 23 -5.94 23.11 -25.62
CA SER A 23 -5.74 23.08 -27.08
C SER A 23 -4.29 23.16 -27.60
N LYS A 24 -3.33 23.71 -26.83
CA LYS A 24 -1.96 23.96 -27.34
C LYS A 24 -0.95 22.94 -26.84
N PHE A 25 0.35 23.13 -27.03
CA PHE A 25 1.42 22.45 -26.28
C PHE A 25 1.91 23.39 -25.17
N SER A 26 2.31 22.85 -24.02
CA SER A 26 2.93 23.57 -22.90
C SER A 26 4.16 22.81 -22.45
N GLN A 27 5.32 23.39 -22.72
CA GLN A 27 6.62 22.82 -22.37
C GLN A 27 6.82 22.75 -20.85
N ALA A 28 6.35 23.76 -20.11
CA ALA A 28 6.48 23.79 -18.65
C ALA A 28 5.70 22.64 -17.99
N ALA A 29 4.48 22.36 -18.46
CA ALA A 29 3.68 21.24 -17.99
C ALA A 29 4.34 19.90 -18.38
N PHE A 30 4.79 19.76 -19.63
CA PHE A 30 5.47 18.54 -20.06
C PHE A 30 6.75 18.26 -19.26
N ARG A 31 7.55 19.30 -18.96
CA ARG A 31 8.74 19.18 -18.11
C ARG A 31 8.43 18.64 -16.73
N ARG A 32 7.31 19.03 -16.10
CA ARG A 32 6.87 18.48 -14.81
C ARG A 32 6.56 16.99 -14.93
N CYS A 33 5.80 16.58 -15.95
CA CYS A 33 5.49 15.18 -16.21
C CYS A 33 6.76 14.35 -16.46
N LEU A 34 7.74 14.91 -17.18
CA LEU A 34 9.02 14.27 -17.45
C LEU A 34 9.85 14.06 -16.18
N LEU A 35 9.91 15.06 -15.29
CA LEU A 35 10.59 14.93 -13.99
C LEU A 35 9.93 13.86 -13.12
N GLN A 36 8.60 13.81 -13.07
CA GLN A 36 7.88 12.78 -12.32
C GLN A 36 8.13 11.37 -12.88
N ALA A 37 8.12 11.21 -14.20
CA ALA A 37 8.41 9.94 -14.85
C ALA A 37 9.86 9.49 -14.56
N TRP A 38 10.80 10.42 -14.55
CA TRP A 38 12.20 10.17 -14.19
C TRP A 38 12.37 9.73 -12.74
N GLU A 39 11.74 10.41 -11.77
CA GLU A 39 11.79 10.02 -10.36
C GLU A 39 11.11 8.66 -10.12
N LYS A 40 10.00 8.36 -10.80
CA LYS A 40 9.38 7.03 -10.74
C LYS A 40 10.28 5.95 -11.32
N ALA A 41 11.01 6.22 -12.39
CA ALA A 41 11.96 5.28 -12.96
C ALA A 41 13.14 5.04 -12.02
N LYS A 42 13.68 6.08 -11.38
CA LYS A 42 14.68 5.96 -10.31
C LYS A 42 14.18 5.11 -9.15
N PHE A 43 12.96 5.36 -8.68
CA PHE A 43 12.33 4.56 -7.66
C PHE A 43 12.24 3.09 -8.09
N ARG A 44 11.65 2.81 -9.25
CA ARG A 44 11.57 1.44 -9.78
C ARG A 44 12.93 0.77 -9.90
N ALA A 45 13.97 1.47 -10.35
CA ALA A 45 15.32 0.88 -10.43
C ALA A 45 15.93 0.62 -9.04
N ARG A 46 15.70 1.51 -8.07
CA ARG A 46 16.17 1.35 -6.68
C ARG A 46 15.46 0.21 -5.96
N TYR A 47 14.18 0.01 -6.28
CA TYR A 47 13.31 -0.98 -5.66
C TYR A 47 13.09 -2.23 -6.53
N ALA A 48 13.69 -2.35 -7.71
CA ALA A 48 13.54 -3.52 -8.59
C ALA A 48 14.10 -4.81 -7.97
N ASN A 49 15.09 -4.68 -7.08
CA ASN A 49 15.64 -5.80 -6.31
C ASN A 49 14.90 -6.04 -4.99
N GLN A 50 14.01 -5.12 -4.59
CA GLN A 50 13.03 -5.40 -3.56
C GLN A 50 11.86 -6.03 -4.30
N SER A 51 11.83 -7.37 -4.31
CA SER A 51 10.69 -8.16 -4.77
C SER A 51 9.39 -7.42 -4.45
N PRO A 52 8.45 -7.26 -5.39
CA PRO A 52 7.16 -6.71 -5.04
C PRO A 52 6.58 -7.71 -4.03
N VAL A 53 6.65 -7.37 -2.75
CA VAL A 53 5.68 -7.85 -1.78
C VAL A 53 4.39 -7.27 -2.32
N LEU A 54 3.77 -8.05 -3.19
CA LEU A 54 2.43 -7.88 -3.69
C LEU A 54 1.61 -7.38 -2.51
N GLY A 55 1.00 -6.22 -2.67
CA GLY A 55 0.20 -5.58 -1.64
C GLY A 55 -0.77 -6.58 -1.04
N GLY A 56 -0.42 -7.11 0.13
CA GLY A 56 -1.41 -7.52 1.09
C GLY A 56 -2.22 -6.28 1.48
N PRO A 57 -3.49 -6.43 1.87
CA PRO A 57 -4.28 -5.31 2.34
C PRO A 57 -3.45 -4.53 3.37
N VAL A 58 -3.33 -3.22 3.17
CA VAL A 58 -2.71 -2.32 4.15
C VAL A 58 -3.47 -2.57 5.45
N ASP A 59 -2.80 -3.18 6.42
CA ASP A 59 -3.42 -3.51 7.69
C ASP A 59 -3.64 -2.19 8.44
N HIS A 60 -4.85 -1.63 8.30
CA HIS A 60 -5.26 -0.42 8.99
C HIS A 60 -5.52 -0.64 10.48
N ARG A 61 -5.27 -1.85 10.99
CA ARG A 61 -5.42 -2.17 12.40
C ARG A 61 -4.41 -1.40 13.24
N THR A 62 -4.92 -0.74 14.27
CA THR A 62 -4.07 -0.17 15.33
C THR A 62 -3.24 -1.30 15.97
N ASP A 63 -2.11 -0.96 16.59
CA ASP A 63 -1.29 -1.97 17.26
C ASP A 63 -2.09 -2.75 18.33
N ALA A 64 -3.05 -2.08 18.97
CA ALA A 64 -4.00 -2.70 19.89
C ALA A 64 -4.92 -3.73 19.22
N GLN A 65 -5.40 -3.45 18.00
CA GLN A 65 -6.24 -4.39 17.24
C GLN A 65 -5.43 -5.60 16.77
N ARG A 66 -4.17 -5.41 16.34
CA ARG A 66 -3.27 -6.52 15.99
C ARG A 66 -3.01 -7.45 17.17
N GLN A 67 -2.70 -6.90 18.35
CA GLN A 67 -2.52 -7.71 19.57
C GLN A 67 -3.79 -8.46 19.99
N MET A 68 -4.96 -7.84 19.84
CA MET A 68 -6.24 -8.49 20.12
C MET A 68 -6.45 -9.69 19.19
N ASP A 69 -6.22 -9.52 17.88
CA ASP A 69 -6.42 -10.57 16.88
C ASP A 69 -5.43 -11.73 17.06
N GLU A 70 -4.17 -11.45 17.39
CA GLU A 70 -3.18 -12.49 17.73
C GLU A 70 -3.60 -13.32 18.95
N ARG A 71 -4.13 -12.67 20.00
CA ARG A 71 -4.64 -13.37 21.20
C ARG A 71 -5.86 -14.24 20.88
N ILE A 72 -6.75 -13.78 20.00
CA ILE A 72 -7.90 -14.58 19.54
C ILE A 72 -7.43 -15.75 18.67
N ASP A 73 -6.46 -15.55 17.78
CA ASP A 73 -5.92 -16.61 16.93
C ASP A 73 -5.22 -17.70 17.74
N ALA A 74 -4.52 -17.34 18.81
CA ALA A 74 -3.93 -18.28 19.76
C ALA A 74 -4.96 -19.25 20.39
N LEU A 75 -6.22 -18.83 20.54
CA LEU A 75 -7.28 -19.69 21.07
C LEU A 75 -7.60 -20.87 20.14
N LYS A 76 -7.33 -20.77 18.84
CA LYS A 76 -7.56 -21.85 17.87
C LYS A 76 -6.67 -23.07 18.12
N TYR A 77 -5.56 -22.88 18.82
CA TYR A 77 -4.62 -23.95 19.18
C TYR A 77 -4.92 -24.55 20.56
N LEU A 78 -5.93 -24.06 21.29
CA LEU A 78 -6.36 -24.63 22.55
C LEU A 78 -7.22 -25.87 22.33
N SER A 79 -7.13 -26.82 23.27
CA SER A 79 -7.91 -28.06 23.25
C SER A 79 -9.42 -27.77 23.35
N ALA A 80 -10.25 -28.62 22.74
CA ALA A 80 -11.73 -28.53 22.75
C ALA A 80 -12.38 -28.56 24.15
N ARG A 81 -11.60 -28.78 25.22
CA ARG A 81 -12.04 -28.67 26.62
C ARG A 81 -12.28 -27.22 27.05
N TYR A 82 -11.74 -26.24 26.33
CA TYR A 82 -11.90 -24.83 26.65
C TYR A 82 -13.06 -24.22 25.87
N ASP A 83 -13.85 -23.38 26.55
CA ASP A 83 -14.89 -22.57 25.90
C ASP A 83 -14.25 -21.38 25.17
N ILE A 84 -13.77 -21.64 23.96
CA ILE A 84 -13.13 -20.66 23.07
C ILE A 84 -14.05 -19.45 22.85
N ALA A 85 -15.37 -19.65 22.75
CA ALA A 85 -16.32 -18.58 22.51
C ALA A 85 -16.51 -17.65 23.72
N ALA A 86 -16.41 -18.17 24.95
CA ALA A 86 -16.37 -17.34 26.15
C ALA A 86 -15.04 -16.56 26.26
N MET A 87 -13.91 -17.21 25.94
CA MET A 87 -12.59 -16.59 25.99
C MET A 87 -12.43 -15.45 24.95
N GLU A 88 -12.88 -15.66 23.71
CA GLU A 88 -12.86 -14.64 22.66
C GLU A 88 -13.68 -13.40 23.06
N ARG A 89 -14.87 -13.60 23.66
CA ARG A 89 -15.71 -12.51 24.18
C ARG A 89 -15.00 -11.72 25.28
N SER A 90 -14.30 -12.41 26.19
CA SER A 90 -13.53 -11.76 27.26
C SER A 90 -12.40 -10.89 26.69
N ILE A 91 -11.66 -11.41 25.70
CA ILE A 91 -10.56 -10.67 25.07
C ILE A 91 -11.10 -9.42 24.36
N ARG A 92 -12.17 -9.53 23.57
CA ARG A 92 -12.79 -8.36 22.91
C ARG A 92 -13.27 -7.31 23.90
N ALA A 93 -13.85 -7.72 25.03
CA ALA A 93 -14.30 -6.80 26.08
C ALA A 93 -13.14 -6.08 26.78
N GLU A 94 -11.99 -6.75 26.97
CA GLU A 94 -10.77 -6.17 27.54
C GLU A 94 -10.25 -5.02 26.66
N TYR A 95 -10.14 -5.25 25.35
CA TYR A 95 -9.66 -4.22 24.40
C TYR A 95 -10.68 -3.10 24.15
N ALA A 96 -11.99 -3.39 24.21
CA ALA A 96 -13.03 -2.36 24.12
C ALA A 96 -13.07 -1.41 25.32
N ARG A 97 -12.55 -1.82 26.49
CA ARG A 97 -12.42 -0.97 27.68
C ARG A 97 -11.12 -0.16 27.70
N ALA A 98 -10.13 -0.57 26.91
CA ALA A 98 -8.81 0.05 26.84
C ALA A 98 -8.67 1.08 25.70
N ALA A 99 -9.70 1.22 24.85
CA ALA A 99 -9.82 2.21 23.77
C ALA A 99 -10.65 3.41 24.22
#